data_AF-A0A3C0KG41-F1
#
_entry.id   AF-A0A3C0KG41-F1
#
_cell.length_a   1.000
_cell.length_b   1.000
_cell.length_c   1.000
_cell.angle_alpha   90.00
_cell.angle_beta   90.00
_cell.angle_gamma   90.00
#
_symmetry.space_group_name_H-M   'P 1'
#
loop_
_entity.id
_entity.type
_entity.pdbx_description
1 polymer ?
#
loop_
_entity_poly.entity_id
_entity_poly.type
_entity_poly.pdbx_seq_one_letter_code
_entity_poly.pdbx_strand_id
1 'polypeptide(L)' 'PFWGLDAGIVEQANGRRSYAVRPVTPQNLTEQQKIADAFFAEKLLPRRIDALDVALFKPEA' A
#
# COMPACT_ATOMS: atom_id res chain seq x y z
N PRO A 1 -25.94 2.04 -8.88
CA PRO A 1 -24.51 1.74 -8.63
C PRO A 1 -24.06 2.35 -7.28
N PHE A 2 -23.34 1.59 -6.43
CA PHE A 2 -22.99 1.97 -5.04
C PHE A 2 -22.28 3.33 -4.90
N TRP A 3 -21.68 3.85 -5.98
CA TRP A 3 -20.88 5.07 -5.99
C TRP A 3 -21.56 6.25 -6.72
N GLY A 4 -22.75 6.08 -7.31
CA GLY A 4 -23.40 7.12 -8.13
C GLY A 4 -22.64 7.51 -9.41
N LEU A 5 -21.61 6.75 -9.79
CA LEU A 5 -20.80 6.97 -10.99
C LEU A 5 -21.37 6.27 -12.22
N ASP A 6 -21.06 6.81 -13.41
CA ASP A 6 -21.37 6.18 -14.69
C ASP A 6 -20.73 4.78 -14.82
N ALA A 7 -21.44 3.86 -15.47
CA ALA A 7 -21.01 2.48 -15.59
C ALA A 7 -19.66 2.32 -16.31
N GLY A 8 -19.39 3.14 -17.35
CA GLY A 8 -18.11 3.10 -18.07
C GLY A 8 -16.93 3.54 -17.20
N ILE A 9 -17.15 4.48 -16.28
CA ILE A 9 -16.14 4.91 -15.30
C ILE A 9 -15.83 3.76 -14.33
N VAL A 10 -16.87 3.07 -13.86
CA VAL A 10 -16.73 1.93 -12.94
C VAL A 10 -16.00 0.77 -13.62
N GLU A 11 -16.33 0.47 -14.87
CA GLU A 11 -15.68 -0.58 -15.66
C GLU A 11 -14.18 -0.29 -15.86
N GLN A 12 -13.83 0.93 -16.27
CA GLN A 12 -12.44 1.34 -16.45
C GLN A 12 -11.66 1.27 -15.12
N ALA A 13 -12.27 1.70 -14.00
CA ALA A 13 -11.65 1.63 -12.70
C ALA A 13 -11.42 0.17 -12.25
N ASN A 14 -12.39 -0.72 -12.49
CA ASN A 14 -12.28 -2.14 -12.18
C ASN A 14 -11.22 -2.84 -13.04
N GLY A 15 -11.09 -2.47 -14.33
CA GLY A 15 -10.03 -3.00 -15.20
C GLY A 15 -8.61 -2.65 -14.76
N ARG A 16 -8.44 -1.58 -13.97
CA ARG A 16 -7.15 -1.18 -13.38
C ARG A 16 -6.89 -1.76 -11.99
N ARG A 17 -7.92 -2.33 -11.35
CA ARG A 17 -7.82 -2.88 -10.00
C ARG A 17 -7.27 -4.29 -10.06
N SER A 18 -6.16 -4.52 -9.37
CA SER A 18 -5.64 -5.86 -9.10
C SER A 18 -5.90 -6.21 -7.64
N TYR A 19 -6.98 -6.96 -7.35
CA TYR A 19 -7.28 -7.45 -6.00
C TYR A 19 -6.54 -8.75 -5.67
N ALA A 20 -5.21 -8.74 -5.84
CA ALA A 20 -4.36 -9.87 -5.45
C ALA A 20 -3.89 -9.70 -4.00
N VAL A 21 -4.83 -9.72 -3.05
CA VAL A 21 -4.50 -9.66 -1.63
C VAL A 21 -3.68 -10.91 -1.27
N ARG A 22 -2.47 -10.70 -0.76
CA ARG A 22 -1.54 -11.74 -0.35
C ARG A 22 -0.97 -11.39 1.03
N PRO A 23 -0.55 -12.39 1.82
CA PRO A 23 0.19 -12.12 3.04
C PRO A 23 1.43 -11.27 2.75
N VAL A 24 1.68 -10.28 3.59
CA VAL A 24 2.87 -9.43 3.50
C VAL A 24 4.09 -10.23 3.96
N THR A 25 5.18 -10.17 3.20
CA THR A 25 6.49 -10.68 3.59
C THR A 25 7.43 -9.53 3.92
N PRO A 26 8.54 -9.76 4.65
CA PRO A 26 9.52 -8.71 4.95
C PRO A 26 10.06 -8.03 3.68
N GLN A 27 10.23 -8.77 2.58
CA GLN A 27 10.70 -8.23 1.31
C GLN A 27 9.71 -7.23 0.69
N ASN A 28 8.41 -7.36 0.98
CA ASN A 28 7.42 -6.40 0.50
C ASN A 28 7.56 -5.01 1.16
N LEU A 29 8.21 -4.93 2.33
CA LEU A 29 8.40 -3.69 3.08
C LEU A 29 9.61 -2.88 2.61
N THR A 30 10.49 -3.44 1.77
CA THR A 30 11.65 -2.70 1.24
C THR A 30 11.23 -1.45 0.45
N GLU A 31 10.17 -1.53 -0.35
CA GLU A 31 9.63 -0.34 -1.04
C GLU A 31 9.00 0.65 -0.05
N GLN A 32 8.40 0.18 1.04
CA GLN A 32 7.86 1.05 2.08
C GLN A 32 8.98 1.84 2.79
N GLN A 33 10.14 1.21 3.03
CA GLN A 33 11.30 1.92 3.56
C GLN A 33 11.79 3.01 2.60
N LYS A 34 11.87 2.73 1.29
CA LYS A 34 12.28 3.72 0.28
C LYS A 34 11.35 4.93 0.26
N ILE A 35 10.04 4.70 0.36
CA ILE A 35 9.05 5.77 0.43
C ILE A 35 9.24 6.59 1.72
N ALA A 36 9.40 5.91 2.87
CA ALA A 36 9.63 6.58 4.15
C ALA A 36 10.91 7.44 4.12
N ASP A 37 11.99 6.93 3.54
CA ASP A 37 13.26 7.65 3.41
C ASP A 37 13.11 8.89 2.50
N ALA A 38 12.41 8.76 1.37
CA ALA A 38 12.15 9.88 0.47
C ALA A 38 11.34 10.99 1.16
N PHE A 39 10.29 10.63 1.90
CA PHE A 39 9.46 11.60 2.62
C PHE A 39 10.22 12.27 3.76
N PHE A 40 11.13 11.54 4.43
CA PHE A 40 12.00 12.12 5.43
C PHE A 40 13.02 13.08 4.82
N ALA A 41 13.63 12.72 3.68
CA ALA A 41 14.57 13.59 2.96
C ALA A 41 13.93 14.91 2.52
N GLU A 42 12.67 14.85 2.06
CA GLU A 42 11.86 16.02 1.70
C GLU A 42 11.22 16.73 2.90
N LYS A 43 11.56 16.33 4.14
CA LYS A 43 11.06 16.92 5.40
C LYS A 43 9.54 16.88 5.57
N LEU A 44 8.87 15.96 4.86
CA LEU A 44 7.44 15.70 5.01
C LEU A 44 7.14 14.83 6.23
N LEU A 45 8.13 14.09 6.71
CA LEU A 45 8.07 13.35 7.97
C LEU A 45 8.92 14.04 9.04
N PRO A 46 8.39 14.19 10.28
CA PRO A 46 9.11 14.86 11.36
C PRO A 46 10.28 14.03 11.93
N ARG A 47 10.36 12.75 11.58
CA ARG A 47 11.39 11.81 12.03
C ARG A 47 11.52 10.65 11.04
N ARG A 48 12.70 10.03 10.99
CA ARG A 48 12.93 8.83 10.19
C ARG A 48 12.07 7.67 10.71
N ILE A 49 11.50 6.91 9.79
CA ILE A 49 10.71 5.70 10.07
C ILE A 49 11.52 4.48 9.65
N ASP A 50 11.53 3.45 10.50
CA ASP A 50 11.93 2.10 10.12
C ASP A 50 10.67 1.31 9.76
N ALA A 51 10.46 1.08 8.47
CA ALA A 51 9.31 0.37 7.93
C ALA A 51 9.48 -1.15 8.02
N LEU A 52 10.68 -1.64 8.36
CA LEU A 52 10.96 -3.08 8.50
C LEU A 52 10.69 -3.56 9.93
N ASP A 53 10.73 -2.66 10.91
CA ASP A 53 10.42 -2.93 12.33
C ASP A 53 8.91 -2.93 12.60
N VAL A 54 8.18 -3.83 11.92
CA VAL A 54 6.74 -4.03 12.12
C VAL A 54 6.39 -5.51 12.20
N ALA A 55 5.51 -5.86 13.13
CA ALA A 55 4.98 -7.21 13.24
C ALA A 55 4.10 -7.54 12.02
N LEU A 56 4.47 -8.59 11.27
CA LEU A 56 3.67 -9.09 10.16
C LEU A 56 2.54 -9.99 10.65
N PHE A 57 1.33 -9.71 10.17
CA PHE A 57 0.18 -10.56 10.42
C PHE A 57 0.37 -11.94 9.77
N LYS A 58 0.11 -13.00 10.54
CA LYS A 58 0.07 -14.37 10.06
C LYS A 58 -1.39 -14.85 10.19
N PRO A 59 -2.10 -15.11 9.07
CA PRO A 59 -3.43 -15.67 9.16
C PRO A 59 -3.35 -17.05 9.80
N GLU A 60 -4.22 -17.33 10.77
CA GLU A 60 -4.48 -18.68 11.24
C GLU A 60 -5.07 -19.51 10.08
N ALA A 61 -4.68 -20.78 9.98
CA ALA A 61 -5.07 -21.67 8.90
C ALA A 61 -6.52 -22.16 9.04
#